data_AF-E3RW34-F1
#
_entry.id   AF-E3RW34-F1
#
_cell.length_a   1.000
_cell.length_b   1.000
_cell.length_c   1.000
_cell.angle_alpha   90.00
_cell.angle_beta   90.00
_cell.angle_gamma   90.00
#
_symmetry.space_group_name_H-M   'P 1'
#
loop_
_entity.id
_entity.type
_entity.pdbx_description
1 polymer ?
#
loop_
_entity_poly.entity_id
_entity_poly.type
_entity_poly.pdbx_seq_one_letter_code
_entity_poly.pdbx_strand_id
1 'polypeptide(L)'
;MAEGLRKERDDSELPPLDDRLVALAATRLDAAKIPYVLWGNYMLTIFGIPTVANGIDFVIDDDFMDAAYDTLQGAGFRKCKPEGCNGHKLLYAPTPQIHLHITESERLGLYRRSDVLWRLPNLSNVDAKT
;
A
#
# COMPACT_ATOMS: atom_id res chain seq x y z
N MET A 1 17.57 -35.56 -19.77
CA MET A 1 18.29 -34.32 -19.49
C MET A 1 17.45 -33.18 -20.04
N ALA A 2 16.96 -32.32 -19.15
CA ALA A 2 16.37 -31.02 -19.48
C ALA A 2 16.52 -30.19 -18.20
N GLU A 3 17.71 -29.61 -18.04
CA GLU A 3 18.02 -28.66 -16.97
C GLU A 3 17.04 -27.48 -17.05
N GLY A 4 16.47 -27.14 -15.89
CA GLY A 4 15.58 -26.00 -15.74
C GLY A 4 16.31 -24.69 -15.98
N LEU A 5 15.76 -23.87 -16.87
CA LEU A 5 16.06 -22.44 -16.92
C LEU A 5 15.36 -21.76 -15.75
N ARG A 6 16.01 -21.77 -14.58
CA ARG A 6 15.70 -20.79 -13.53
C ARG A 6 16.17 -19.44 -14.07
N LYS A 7 15.24 -18.69 -14.66
CA LYS A 7 15.44 -17.27 -14.93
C LYS A 7 15.74 -16.61 -13.59
N GLU A 8 16.97 -16.14 -13.42
CA GLU A 8 17.33 -15.26 -12.32
C GLU A 8 16.35 -14.08 -12.36
N ARG A 9 15.51 -14.01 -11.33
CA ARG A 9 14.55 -12.92 -11.16
C ARG A 9 15.37 -11.71 -10.75
N ASP A 10 15.27 -10.63 -11.50
CA ASP A 10 15.83 -9.35 -11.13
C ASP A 10 15.22 -8.95 -9.78
N ASP A 11 16.03 -8.95 -8.72
CA ASP A 11 15.61 -8.61 -7.35
C ASP A 11 15.16 -7.15 -7.23
N SER A 12 15.26 -6.38 -8.32
CA SER A 12 14.80 -5.00 -8.46
C SER A 12 13.32 -4.88 -8.85
N GLU A 13 12.68 -5.95 -9.34
CA GLU A 13 11.29 -5.93 -9.79
C GLU A 13 10.35 -6.29 -8.63
N LEU A 14 9.37 -5.41 -8.35
CA LEU A 14 8.34 -5.67 -7.35
C LEU A 14 7.58 -6.96 -7.70
N PRO A 15 7.16 -7.75 -6.70
CA PRO A 15 6.30 -8.88 -6.96
C PRO A 15 4.97 -8.44 -7.59
N PRO A 16 4.25 -9.34 -8.29
CA PRO A 16 2.91 -9.08 -8.80
C PRO A 16 1.97 -8.60 -7.68
N LEU A 17 0.85 -7.97 -8.05
CA LEU A 17 -0.20 -7.60 -7.10
C LEU A 17 -0.86 -8.85 -6.50
N ASP A 18 -0.25 -9.35 -5.44
CA ASP A 18 -0.67 -10.50 -4.66
C ASP A 18 -0.33 -10.31 -3.17
N ASP A 19 -0.65 -11.32 -2.35
CA ASP A 19 -0.47 -11.25 -0.90
C ASP A 19 1.00 -11.08 -0.49
N ARG A 20 1.96 -11.45 -1.36
CA ARG A 20 3.39 -11.28 -1.10
C ARG A 20 3.80 -9.82 -1.25
N LEU A 21 3.24 -9.11 -2.22
CA LEU A 21 3.47 -7.66 -2.36
C LEU A 21 2.87 -6.90 -1.17
N VAL A 22 1.68 -7.29 -0.72
CA VAL A 22 1.06 -6.70 0.48
C VAL A 22 1.90 -6.98 1.71
N ALA A 23 2.33 -8.22 1.91
CA ALA A 23 3.20 -8.60 3.01
C ALA A 23 4.54 -7.85 2.97
N LEU A 24 5.11 -7.61 1.77
CA LEU A 24 6.32 -6.80 1.61
C LEU A 24 6.08 -5.37 2.09
N ALA A 25 5.04 -4.69 1.61
CA ALA A 25 4.71 -3.32 2.02
C ALA A 25 4.47 -3.23 3.54
N ALA A 26 3.65 -4.13 4.07
CA ALA A 26 3.35 -4.28 5.49
C ALA A 26 4.64 -4.44 6.33
N THR A 27 5.51 -5.39 5.95
CA THR A 27 6.77 -5.65 6.65
C THR A 27 7.69 -4.42 6.67
N ARG A 28 7.69 -3.61 5.60
CA ARG A 28 8.49 -2.38 5.53
C ARG A 28 7.96 -1.31 6.47
N LEU A 29 6.64 -1.14 6.54
CA LEU A 29 5.98 -0.23 7.49
C LEU A 29 6.19 -0.69 8.94
N ASP A 30 6.09 -2.00 9.21
CA ASP A 30 6.36 -2.59 10.53
C ASP A 30 7.81 -2.36 10.97
N ALA A 31 8.78 -2.60 10.07
CA ALA A 31 10.19 -2.36 10.35
C ALA A 31 10.50 -0.89 10.64
N ALA A 32 9.75 0.04 10.02
CA ALA A 32 9.81 1.47 10.28
C ALA A 32 8.97 1.91 11.51
N LYS A 33 8.27 0.99 12.18
CA LYS A 33 7.36 1.26 13.31
C LYS A 33 6.24 2.24 12.96
N ILE A 34 5.76 2.17 11.73
CA ILE A 34 4.67 3.01 11.24
C ILE A 34 3.36 2.25 11.44
N PRO A 35 2.40 2.77 12.21
CA PRO A 35 1.11 2.12 12.36
C PRO A 35 0.30 2.26 11.06
N TYR A 36 -0.30 1.16 10.60
CA TYR A 36 -1.08 1.12 9.38
C TYR A 36 -2.28 0.18 9.47
N VAL A 37 -3.26 0.39 8.60
CA VAL A 37 -4.37 -0.54 8.36
C VAL A 37 -4.49 -0.77 6.87
N LEU A 38 -4.55 -2.04 6.43
CA LEU A 38 -4.86 -2.38 5.05
C LEU A 38 -6.29 -1.93 4.71
N TRP A 39 -6.47 -1.32 3.54
CA TRP A 39 -7.70 -0.67 3.14
C TRP A 39 -8.10 -0.97 1.70
N GLY A 40 -9.28 -0.48 1.29
CA GLY A 40 -9.76 -0.54 -0.08
C GLY A 40 -10.16 -1.94 -0.55
N ASN A 41 -10.16 -2.14 -1.87
CA ASN A 41 -10.61 -3.39 -2.48
C ASN A 41 -9.70 -4.58 -2.12
N TYR A 42 -8.39 -4.37 -1.98
CA TYR A 42 -7.48 -5.47 -1.65
C TYR A 42 -7.78 -6.05 -0.26
N MET A 43 -8.13 -5.20 0.73
CA MET A 43 -8.62 -5.65 2.03
C MET A 43 -9.84 -6.59 1.88
N LEU A 44 -10.81 -6.23 1.04
CA LEU A 44 -12.01 -7.05 0.79
C LEU A 44 -11.63 -8.40 0.15
N THR A 45 -10.69 -8.40 -0.79
CA THR A 45 -10.16 -9.61 -1.43
C THR A 45 -9.54 -10.57 -0.40
N ILE A 46 -8.74 -10.08 0.56
CA ILE A 46 -8.16 -10.92 1.62
C ILE A 46 -9.26 -11.59 2.46
N PHE A 47 -10.38 -10.91 2.69
CA PHE A 47 -11.53 -11.48 3.39
C PHE A 47 -12.44 -12.36 2.51
N GLY A 48 -12.01 -12.71 1.30
CA GLY A 48 -12.73 -13.60 0.39
C GLY A 48 -13.89 -12.94 -0.36
N ILE A 49 -13.99 -11.61 -0.33
CA ILE A 49 -15.01 -10.88 -1.08
C ILE A 49 -14.50 -10.70 -2.52
N PRO A 50 -15.25 -11.14 -3.55
CA PRO A 50 -14.80 -11.07 -4.93
C PRO A 50 -14.82 -9.62 -5.43
N THR A 51 -13.69 -8.92 -5.28
CA THR A 51 -13.51 -7.55 -5.77
C THR A 51 -12.35 -7.46 -6.74
N VAL A 52 -12.42 -6.51 -7.67
CA VAL A 52 -11.29 -6.18 -8.54
C VAL A 52 -10.42 -5.15 -7.81
N ALA A 53 -9.23 -5.59 -7.38
CA ALA A 53 -8.24 -4.72 -6.78
C ALA A 53 -7.22 -4.27 -7.85
N ASN A 54 -7.17 -2.97 -8.13
CA ASN A 54 -6.20 -2.37 -9.04
C ASN A 54 -5.02 -1.74 -8.27
N GLY A 55 -4.72 -2.28 -7.10
CA GLY A 55 -3.75 -1.72 -6.17
C GLY A 55 -4.00 -2.15 -4.74
N ILE A 56 -3.14 -1.68 -3.85
CA ILE A 56 -3.20 -1.88 -2.40
C ILE A 56 -3.26 -0.52 -1.70
N ASP A 57 -4.07 -0.40 -0.66
CA ASP A 57 -4.26 0.86 0.03
C ASP A 57 -3.96 0.68 1.52
N PHE A 58 -3.34 1.69 2.12
CA PHE A 58 -3.13 1.74 3.56
C PHE A 58 -3.69 3.03 4.13
N VAL A 59 -4.32 2.92 5.30
CA VAL A 59 -4.61 4.08 6.16
C VAL A 59 -3.46 4.23 7.15
N ILE A 60 -2.89 5.42 7.22
CA ILE A 60 -1.74 5.78 8.06
C ILE A 60 -2.15 6.96 8.96
N ASP A 61 -1.65 6.97 10.20
CA ASP A 61 -1.76 8.16 11.05
C ASP A 61 -1.13 9.38 10.37
N ASP A 62 -1.80 10.52 10.44
CA ASP A 62 -1.44 11.74 9.72
C ASP A 62 0.03 12.15 9.90
N ASP A 63 0.56 12.00 11.12
CA ASP A 63 1.95 12.36 11.48
C ASP A 63 3.01 11.43 10.85
N PHE A 64 2.61 10.27 10.35
CA PHE A 64 3.51 9.26 9.75
C PHE A 64 3.42 9.22 8.22
N MET A 65 2.62 10.07 7.58
CA MET A 65 2.39 10.03 6.13
C MET A 65 3.68 10.14 5.30
N ASP A 66 4.55 11.09 5.64
CA ASP A 66 5.82 11.30 4.93
C ASP A 66 6.78 10.13 5.16
N ALA A 67 6.88 9.66 6.40
CA ALA A 67 7.70 8.50 6.75
C ALA A 67 7.23 7.22 6.03
N ALA A 68 5.91 7.02 5.90
CA ALA A 68 5.34 5.89 5.19
C ALA A 68 5.66 5.95 3.70
N TYR A 69 5.52 7.13 3.10
CA TYR A 69 5.87 7.36 1.71
C TYR A 69 7.35 7.07 1.43
N ASP A 70 8.26 7.62 2.24
CA ASP A 70 9.70 7.43 2.07
C ASP A 70 10.10 5.96 2.28
N THR A 71 9.52 5.30 3.28
CA THR A 71 9.74 3.87 3.56
C THR A 71 9.35 3.00 2.37
N LEU A 72 8.16 3.24 1.80
CA LEU A 72 7.67 2.46 0.67
C LEU A 72 8.41 2.82 -0.62
N GLN A 73 8.78 4.08 -0.83
CA GLN A 73 9.66 4.44 -1.94
C GLN A 73 11.01 3.70 -1.85
N GLY A 74 11.62 3.68 -0.66
CA GLY A 74 12.86 2.93 -0.41
C GLY A 74 12.71 1.41 -0.55
N ALA A 75 11.49 0.89 -0.53
CA ALA A 75 11.17 -0.51 -0.78
C ALA A 75 10.95 -0.84 -2.27
N GLY A 76 11.16 0.12 -3.18
CA GLY A 76 11.08 -0.08 -4.63
C GLY A 76 9.76 0.39 -5.27
N PHE A 77 8.81 0.90 -4.47
CA PHE A 77 7.59 1.49 -5.02
C PHE A 77 7.92 2.82 -5.72
N ARG A 78 7.45 2.99 -6.96
CA ARG A 78 7.87 4.11 -7.80
C ARG A 78 7.10 5.38 -7.44
N LYS A 79 7.80 6.52 -7.36
CA LYS A 79 7.17 7.83 -7.17
C LYS A 79 6.17 8.13 -8.30
N CYS A 80 4.98 8.57 -7.93
CA CYS A 80 4.02 9.13 -8.88
C CYS A 80 4.58 10.37 -9.57
N LYS A 81 4.47 10.42 -10.90
CA LYS A 81 4.67 11.63 -11.68
C LYS A 81 3.28 12.24 -11.95
N PRO A 82 3.02 13.49 -11.54
CA PRO A 82 1.67 14.08 -11.64
C PRO A 82 1.21 14.27 -13.09
N GLU A 83 2.14 14.37 -14.04
CA GLU A 83 1.84 14.47 -15.47
C GLU A 83 1.28 13.13 -15.98
N GLY A 84 -0.05 13.06 -16.18
CA GLY A 84 -0.72 11.92 -16.80
C GLY A 84 -1.15 10.80 -15.85
N CYS A 85 -0.95 10.93 -14.53
CA CYS A 85 -1.39 9.91 -13.58
C CYS A 85 -2.90 9.98 -13.32
N ASN A 86 -3.62 8.94 -13.74
CA ASN A 86 -5.07 8.77 -13.50
C ASN A 86 -5.39 8.15 -12.12
N GLY A 87 -4.39 7.87 -11.28
CA GLY A 87 -4.54 7.17 -10.00
C GLY A 87 -5.36 7.90 -8.93
N HIS A 88 -5.70 9.18 -9.16
CA HIS A 88 -6.33 10.07 -8.17
C HIS A 88 -7.86 10.12 -8.21
N LYS A 89 -8.55 9.52 -9.17
CA LYS A 89 -9.99 9.76 -9.36
C LYS A 89 -10.83 8.49 -9.28
N LEU A 90 -11.25 8.16 -8.06
CA LEU A 90 -12.48 7.38 -7.85
C LEU A 90 -13.59 8.37 -7.53
N LEU A 91 -14.63 8.44 -8.37
CA LEU A 91 -15.70 9.44 -8.25
C LEU A 91 -16.52 9.35 -6.94
N TYR A 92 -16.44 8.22 -6.23
CA TYR A 92 -17.28 7.90 -5.07
C TYR A 92 -16.49 7.44 -3.84
N ALA A 93 -15.17 7.54 -3.86
CA ALA A 93 -14.32 7.16 -2.74
C ALA A 93 -13.39 8.31 -2.35
N PRO A 94 -12.97 8.39 -1.08
CA PRO A 94 -11.89 9.27 -0.69
C PRO A 94 -10.68 9.06 -1.62
N THR A 95 -10.03 10.15 -2.01
CA THR A 95 -8.79 10.11 -2.77
C THR A 95 -7.63 9.87 -1.80
N PRO A 96 -6.69 8.96 -2.09
CA PRO A 96 -5.47 8.85 -1.30
C PRO A 96 -4.74 10.19 -1.28
N GLN A 97 -4.22 10.58 -0.12
CA GLN A 97 -3.43 11.81 0.04
C GLN A 97 -2.18 11.76 -0.84
N ILE A 98 -1.53 10.59 -0.89
CA ILE A 98 -0.38 10.31 -1.75
C ILE A 98 -0.47 8.87 -2.25
N HIS A 99 0.13 8.59 -3.39
CA HIS A 99 0.22 7.24 -3.91
C HIS A 99 1.57 6.99 -4.60
N LEU A 100 1.95 5.72 -4.64
CA LEU A 100 3.12 5.20 -5.34
C LEU A 100 2.65 4.20 -6.41
N HIS A 101 3.49 3.92 -7.40
CA HIS A 101 3.21 2.98 -8.47
C HIS A 101 3.87 1.63 -8.22
N ILE A 102 3.07 0.57 -8.41
CA ILE A 102 3.54 -0.81 -8.51
C ILE A 102 3.88 -1.04 -9.99
N THR A 103 2.88 -0.86 -10.85
CA THR A 103 2.99 -0.87 -12.32
C THR A 103 2.46 0.46 -12.89
N GLU A 104 2.31 0.56 -14.21
CA GLU A 104 1.68 1.74 -14.84
C GLU A 104 0.18 1.82 -14.52
N SER A 105 -0.48 0.69 -14.26
CA SER A 105 -1.92 0.59 -13.97
C SER A 105 -2.26 0.33 -12.51
N GLU A 106 -1.32 -0.19 -11.72
CA GLU A 106 -1.54 -0.53 -10.31
C GLU A 106 -0.80 0.41 -9.38
N ARG A 107 -1.47 0.81 -8.30
CA ARG A 107 -0.93 1.77 -7.33
C ARG A 107 -0.96 1.25 -5.90
N LEU A 108 -0.10 1.82 -5.08
CA LEU A 108 -0.21 1.81 -3.63
C LEU A 108 -0.74 3.16 -3.15
N GLY A 109 -1.92 3.21 -2.52
CA GLY A 109 -2.47 4.45 -1.95
C GLY A 109 -2.22 4.59 -0.46
N LEU A 110 -1.88 5.80 -0.03
CA LEU A 110 -1.80 6.17 1.38
C LEU A 110 -2.90 7.18 1.72
N TYR A 111 -3.72 6.81 2.68
CA TYR A 111 -4.82 7.59 3.20
C TYR A 111 -4.48 8.14 4.58
N ARG A 112 -4.78 9.41 4.81
CA ARG A 112 -4.78 9.95 6.16
C ARG A 112 -5.89 9.30 6.96
N ARG A 113 -5.56 8.86 8.17
CA ARG A 113 -6.54 8.34 9.11
C ARG A 113 -7.62 9.38 9.39
N SER A 114 -7.28 10.66 9.54
CA SER A 114 -8.26 11.72 9.79
C SER A 114 -9.27 11.92 8.66
N ASP A 115 -8.95 11.53 7.42
CA ASP A 115 -9.86 11.67 6.28
C ASP A 115 -10.82 10.47 6.12
N VAL A 116 -10.36 9.27 6.48
CA VAL A 116 -11.09 8.02 6.20
C VAL A 116 -11.68 7.38 7.45
N LEU A 117 -10.96 7.44 8.58
CA LEU A 117 -11.31 6.82 9.85
C LEU A 117 -11.48 7.87 10.95
N TRP A 118 -12.04 9.05 10.63
CA TRP A 118 -12.13 10.23 11.52
C TRP A 118 -12.78 9.98 12.88
N ARG A 119 -13.60 8.93 13.02
CA ARG A 119 -14.25 8.54 14.29
C ARG A 119 -13.41 7.64 15.19
N LEU A 120 -12.31 7.10 14.68
CA LEU A 120 -11.40 6.24 15.43
C LEU A 120 -10.26 7.07 16.03
N PRO A 121 -9.64 6.64 17.14
CA PRO A 121 -8.40 7.24 17.63
C PRO A 121 -7.25 7.00 16.64
N ASN A 122 -6.12 7.67 16.87
CA ASN A 122 -4.88 7.38 16.15
C ASN A 122 -4.47 5.91 16.35
N LEU A 123 -3.95 5.29 15.29
CA LEU A 123 -3.51 3.90 15.28
C LEU A 123 -2.31 3.66 16.19
N SER A 124 -1.50 4.70 16.42
CA SER A 124 -0.41 4.74 17.40
C SER A 124 -0.88 4.77 18.85
N ASN A 125 -2.11 5.19 19.13
CA ASN A 125 -2.64 5.36 20.49
C ASN A 125 -3.24 4.07 21.08
N VAL A 126 -2.69 2.91 20.75
CA VAL A 126 -3.12 1.65 21.36
C VAL A 126 -2.47 1.51 22.74
N ASP A 127 -3.04 2.22 23.71
CA ASP A 127 -2.86 1.89 25.13
C ASP A 127 -3.62 0.58 25.41
N ALA A 128 -3.08 -0.54 24.94
CA ALA A 128 -3.58 -1.86 25.31
C ALA A 128 -3.13 -2.16 26.74
N LYS A 129 -3.82 -1.58 27.74
CA LYS A 129 -4.03 -2.29 29.00
C LYS A 129 -4.91 -3.49 28.68
N THR A 130 -4.26 -4.62 28.39
CA THR A 130 -4.88 -5.95 28.41
C THR A 130 -4.28 -6.71 29.58
#